data_AF-A0A3D2WHG3-F1
#
_entry.id   AF-A0A3D2WHG3-F1
#
_cell.length_a   1.000
_cell.length_b   1.000
_cell.length_c   1.000
_cell.angle_alpha   90.00
_cell.angle_beta   90.00
_cell.angle_gamma   90.00
#
_symmetry.space_group_name_H-M   'P 1'
#
loop_
_entity.id
_entity.type
_entity.pdbx_description
1 polymer ?
#
loop_
_entity_poly.entity_id
_entity_poly.type
_entity_poly.pdbx_seq_one_letter_code
_entity_poly.pdbx_strand_id
1 'polypeptide(L)'
;MYRLLSQPLKALTLLVSSLCTSIVAADELDYIWFSPDVAQNINILFVLDASSSLVESYKLKFSLVDPYLNPYDPNAAALLATKNAIESKLVNTAVVPMTLTESHDSWHCPVDVELYAEGYYADCPVPYMERWFLQRIDVARTVISDMLPALVGTNVGFMRTGLNNKSFWRWYADGGPTGINIRTAYPDAGQTNNGAYVIQAMKPIETNEDASEIALRLDQTYVENILDANQTPLTESLFEAFYYLTGQKSIWSKKAAFGWPDEHLDDIDTSAYKNENLNLNYKENITECSSNHIVMVTDGQPTYDWHANSEIQALTGGSVSMPSYSDSYPERDRLPEHTLLDELSGYLATHDVMPDLNGEQLITTHFISTWSESEARTILDEAALASGGFHKALDDVADLHEALQELLADIKNMSKPAIGYNVLTASSSGHPINTTDEAFVNIWEMKAGHWFGNLKKFKVNEKGELVGKNNQPFLSDDGSVNPNTTSLWSGEVDGHSPT
;
A
#
# COMPACT_ATOMS: atom_id res chain seq x y z
N MET A 1 68.44 15.38 -20.87
CA MET A 1 67.46 16.46 -20.72
C MET A 1 66.25 16.12 -21.59
N TYR A 2 65.43 15.17 -21.15
CA TYR A 2 64.12 14.84 -21.70
C TYR A 2 63.33 14.24 -20.54
N ARG A 3 62.36 14.98 -20.02
CA ARG A 3 61.49 14.56 -18.91
C ARG A 3 60.18 14.11 -19.56
N LEU A 4 59.94 12.81 -19.52
CA LEU A 4 58.63 12.21 -19.76
C LEU A 4 57.64 12.80 -18.76
N LEU A 5 56.59 13.44 -19.25
CA LEU A 5 55.36 13.70 -18.50
C LEU A 5 54.28 12.82 -19.11
N SER A 6 54.12 11.64 -18.51
CA SER A 6 52.93 10.81 -18.61
C SER A 6 51.79 11.52 -17.87
N GLN A 7 50.80 12.03 -18.60
CA GLN A 7 49.48 12.25 -18.03
C GLN A 7 48.65 10.97 -18.30
N PRO A 8 47.98 10.40 -17.29
CA PRO A 8 47.10 9.27 -17.53
C PRO A 8 45.85 9.75 -18.27
N LEU A 9 45.48 9.05 -19.34
CA LEU A 9 44.13 9.08 -19.89
C LEU A 9 43.16 8.82 -18.71
N LYS A 10 42.37 9.82 -18.34
CA LYS A 10 41.16 9.58 -17.56
C LYS A 10 40.20 8.87 -18.50
N ALA A 11 40.03 7.56 -18.31
CA ALA A 11 38.87 6.86 -18.84
C ALA A 11 37.63 7.62 -18.37
N LEU A 12 36.84 8.10 -19.34
CA LEU A 12 35.58 8.76 -19.08
C LEU A 12 34.57 7.67 -18.67
N THR A 13 34.64 7.24 -17.42
CA THR A 13 33.55 6.47 -16.81
C THR A 13 32.43 7.48 -16.57
N LEU A 14 31.52 7.60 -17.54
CA LEU A 14 30.27 8.34 -17.36
C LEU A 14 29.44 7.53 -16.37
N LEU A 15 29.52 7.87 -15.08
CA LEU A 15 28.56 7.41 -14.09
C LEU A 15 27.21 8.05 -14.45
N VAL A 16 26.35 7.27 -15.08
CA VAL A 16 24.93 7.58 -15.20
C VAL A 16 24.31 7.28 -13.84
N SER A 17 24.18 8.31 -13.00
CA SER A 17 23.50 8.23 -11.71
C SER A 17 22.49 9.36 -11.64
N SER A 18 21.34 9.21 -12.30
CA SER A 18 20.13 10.03 -12.03
C SER A 18 18.87 9.53 -12.77
N LEU A 19 18.85 8.28 -13.18
CA LEU A 19 17.68 7.63 -13.78
C LEU A 19 17.63 6.24 -13.18
N CYS A 20 16.44 5.66 -13.07
CA CYS A 20 16.18 4.32 -12.54
C CYS A 20 16.85 3.22 -13.35
N THR A 21 18.17 3.18 -13.30
CA THR A 21 19.04 2.17 -13.86
C THR A 21 19.86 1.66 -12.70
N SER A 22 19.66 0.39 -12.36
CA SER A 22 20.58 -0.37 -11.53
C SER A 22 21.98 -0.19 -12.13
N ILE A 23 22.88 0.47 -11.40
CA ILE A 23 24.28 0.60 -11.82
C ILE A 23 24.91 -0.78 -11.65
N VAL A 24 24.83 -1.62 -12.68
CA VAL A 24 25.75 -2.74 -12.82
C VAL A 24 27.01 -2.17 -13.49
N ALA A 25 28.14 -2.23 -12.79
CA ALA A 25 29.44 -1.96 -13.39
C ALA A 25 29.63 -2.94 -14.55
N ALA A 26 29.53 -2.44 -15.78
CA ALA A 26 29.64 -3.25 -16.99
C ALA A 26 31.12 -3.61 -17.23
N ASP A 27 31.54 -4.76 -16.73
CA ASP A 27 32.62 -5.52 -17.36
C ASP A 27 32.01 -6.34 -18.51
N GLU A 28 32.47 -6.06 -19.74
CA GLU A 28 32.25 -6.77 -21.00
C GLU A 28 30.87 -7.43 -21.27
N LEU A 29 30.07 -6.80 -22.15
CA LEU A 29 29.15 -7.39 -23.16
C LEU A 29 28.31 -8.65 -22.82
N ASP A 30 28.08 -8.95 -21.54
CA ASP A 30 27.30 -10.09 -21.10
C ASP A 30 25.85 -9.68 -20.81
N TYR A 31 24.96 -10.22 -21.64
CA TYR A 31 23.51 -10.37 -21.44
C TYR A 31 22.66 -9.10 -21.27
N ILE A 32 22.14 -8.62 -22.40
CA ILE A 32 20.88 -7.84 -22.44
C ILE A 32 19.71 -8.82 -22.24
N TRP A 33 19.56 -9.32 -21.02
CA TRP A 33 18.25 -9.64 -20.49
C TRP A 33 18.08 -8.74 -19.27
N PHE A 34 17.02 -7.93 -19.28
CA PHE A 34 16.60 -7.27 -18.05
C PHE A 34 16.37 -8.35 -16.99
N SER A 35 16.92 -8.11 -15.81
CA SER A 35 16.49 -8.77 -14.59
C SER A 35 14.97 -8.58 -14.44
N PRO A 36 14.22 -9.54 -13.87
CA PRO A 36 12.79 -9.39 -13.53
C PRO A 36 12.44 -8.13 -12.68
N ASP A 37 13.43 -7.36 -12.27
CA ASP A 37 13.41 -6.23 -11.33
C ASP A 37 12.57 -5.00 -11.73
N VAL A 38 12.08 -4.86 -12.96
CA VAL A 38 11.18 -3.71 -13.28
C VAL A 38 9.85 -3.81 -12.54
N ALA A 39 9.35 -5.03 -12.34
CA ALA A 39 8.19 -5.24 -11.49
C ALA A 39 8.53 -5.06 -10.00
N GLN A 40 9.80 -5.28 -9.59
CA GLN A 40 10.25 -5.20 -8.20
C GLN A 40 10.30 -3.76 -7.65
N ASN A 41 10.06 -2.76 -8.51
CA ASN A 41 9.92 -1.37 -8.11
C ASN A 41 8.47 -0.99 -7.76
N ILE A 42 7.48 -1.89 -7.88
CA ILE A 42 6.11 -1.60 -7.45
C ILE A 42 5.93 -2.14 -6.03
N ASN A 43 5.75 -1.24 -5.07
CA ASN A 43 5.38 -1.55 -3.70
C ASN A 43 3.85 -1.49 -3.58
N ILE A 44 3.21 -2.58 -3.17
CA ILE A 44 1.77 -2.65 -2.90
C ILE A 44 1.58 -3.06 -1.45
N LEU A 45 1.14 -2.10 -0.64
CA LEU A 45 0.82 -2.31 0.76
C LEU A 45 -0.69 -2.42 0.93
N PHE A 46 -1.17 -3.61 1.29
CA PHE A 46 -2.57 -3.80 1.63
C PHE A 46 -2.79 -3.42 3.09
N VAL A 47 -3.79 -2.60 3.36
CA VAL A 47 -4.28 -2.31 4.71
C VAL A 47 -5.65 -2.94 4.83
N LEU A 48 -5.71 -4.00 5.63
CA LEU A 48 -6.90 -4.83 5.79
C LEU A 48 -7.61 -4.46 7.08
N ASP A 49 -8.88 -4.12 6.93
CA ASP A 49 -9.75 -3.85 8.04
C ASP A 49 -10.08 -5.13 8.84
N ALA A 50 -10.05 -5.02 10.16
CA ALA A 50 -10.37 -6.09 11.10
C ALA A 50 -11.44 -5.65 12.11
N SER A 51 -12.26 -4.66 11.75
CA SER A 51 -13.40 -4.20 12.53
C SER A 51 -14.38 -5.33 12.82
N SER A 52 -15.23 -5.14 13.85
CA SER A 52 -16.22 -6.13 14.22
C SER A 52 -17.27 -6.40 13.13
N SER A 53 -17.46 -5.49 12.17
CA SER A 53 -18.41 -5.68 11.07
C SER A 53 -17.95 -6.78 10.10
N LEU A 54 -16.63 -6.98 9.99
CA LEU A 54 -16.03 -7.99 9.10
C LEU A 54 -16.02 -9.39 9.73
N VAL A 55 -16.23 -9.47 11.04
CA VAL A 55 -16.39 -10.75 11.75
C VAL A 55 -17.80 -11.33 11.58
N GLU A 56 -18.78 -10.50 11.23
CA GLU A 56 -20.16 -10.94 11.10
C GLU A 56 -20.36 -11.99 10.00
N SER A 57 -21.46 -12.72 10.13
CA SER A 57 -21.87 -13.69 9.11
C SER A 57 -22.08 -13.06 7.73
N TYR A 58 -21.41 -13.63 6.73
CA TYR A 58 -21.54 -13.25 5.33
C TYR A 58 -22.98 -13.46 4.84
N LYS A 59 -23.58 -12.40 4.29
CA LYS A 59 -24.99 -12.34 3.87
C LYS A 59 -25.99 -12.73 4.97
N LEU A 60 -25.59 -12.62 6.24
CA LEU A 60 -26.39 -13.01 7.39
C LEU A 60 -26.89 -14.47 7.32
N LYS A 61 -26.14 -15.35 6.64
CA LYS A 61 -26.47 -16.78 6.51
C LYS A 61 -25.75 -17.59 7.58
N PHE A 62 -26.51 -18.43 8.30
CA PHE A 62 -25.98 -19.33 9.31
C PHE A 62 -26.72 -20.68 9.31
N SER A 63 -26.06 -21.70 9.84
CA SER A 63 -26.63 -23.01 10.15
C SER A 63 -26.70 -23.20 11.66
N LEU A 64 -27.76 -23.86 12.14
CA LEU A 64 -27.91 -24.25 13.55
C LEU A 64 -27.35 -25.65 13.85
N VAL A 65 -26.81 -26.31 12.83
CA VAL A 65 -26.16 -27.61 12.95
C VAL A 65 -24.81 -27.56 12.24
N ASP A 66 -23.87 -28.36 12.73
CA ASP A 66 -22.56 -28.51 12.12
C ASP A 66 -22.71 -28.97 10.66
N PRO A 67 -22.28 -28.16 9.67
CA PRO A 67 -22.40 -28.49 8.26
C PRO A 67 -21.53 -29.68 7.84
N TYR A 68 -20.45 -29.95 8.58
CA TYR A 68 -19.61 -31.13 8.35
C TYR A 68 -20.33 -32.41 8.80
N LEU A 69 -21.01 -32.39 9.95
CA LEU A 69 -21.73 -33.56 10.48
C LEU A 69 -23.12 -33.74 9.85
N ASN A 70 -23.79 -32.66 9.46
CA ASN A 70 -25.16 -32.66 8.96
C ASN A 70 -25.30 -31.90 7.62
N PRO A 71 -24.57 -32.29 6.55
CA PRO A 71 -24.51 -31.53 5.30
C PRO A 71 -25.84 -31.46 4.53
N TYR A 72 -26.80 -32.32 4.86
CA TYR A 72 -28.12 -32.36 4.22
C TYR A 72 -29.18 -31.54 4.99
N ASP A 73 -28.86 -30.98 6.16
CA ASP A 73 -29.76 -30.02 6.81
C ASP A 73 -29.97 -28.81 5.88
N PRO A 74 -31.19 -28.29 5.71
CA PRO A 74 -31.43 -27.19 4.77
C PRO A 74 -30.56 -25.95 5.00
N ASN A 75 -30.24 -25.62 6.25
CA ASN A 75 -29.40 -24.45 6.56
C ASN A 75 -27.92 -24.74 6.31
N ALA A 76 -27.45 -25.93 6.70
CA ALA A 76 -26.10 -26.40 6.39
C ALA A 76 -25.86 -26.47 4.87
N ALA A 77 -26.80 -27.05 4.12
CA ALA A 77 -26.72 -27.16 2.67
C ALA A 77 -26.70 -25.77 1.99
N ALA A 78 -27.48 -24.80 2.50
CA ALA A 78 -27.48 -23.43 1.98
C ALA A 78 -26.16 -22.68 2.29
N LEU A 79 -25.57 -22.92 3.45
CA LEU A 79 -24.26 -22.40 3.83
C LEU A 79 -23.17 -22.97 2.93
N LEU A 80 -23.11 -24.31 2.79
CA LEU A 80 -22.17 -25.00 1.91
C LEU A 80 -22.33 -24.59 0.44
N ALA A 81 -23.56 -24.38 -0.04
CA ALA A 81 -23.79 -23.86 -1.39
C ALA A 81 -23.22 -22.44 -1.57
N THR A 82 -23.27 -21.62 -0.52
CA THR A 82 -22.70 -20.25 -0.53
C THR A 82 -21.18 -20.32 -0.55
N LYS A 83 -20.58 -21.17 0.28
CA LYS A 83 -19.13 -21.45 0.26
C LYS A 83 -18.66 -21.92 -1.11
N ASN A 84 -19.30 -22.94 -1.68
CA ASN A 84 -18.96 -23.47 -3.00
C ASN A 84 -19.08 -22.40 -4.11
N ALA A 85 -20.04 -21.48 -4.00
CA ALA A 85 -20.19 -20.39 -4.96
C ALA A 85 -19.02 -19.41 -4.91
N ILE A 86 -18.52 -19.08 -3.72
CA ILE A 86 -17.32 -18.24 -3.54
C ILE A 86 -16.09 -18.98 -4.07
N GLU A 87 -15.88 -20.23 -3.64
CA GLU A 87 -14.73 -21.04 -4.06
C GLU A 87 -14.70 -21.26 -5.58
N SER A 88 -15.87 -21.30 -6.24
CA SER A 88 -15.94 -21.41 -7.72
C SER A 88 -15.45 -20.18 -8.48
N LYS A 89 -15.36 -19.01 -7.82
CA LYS A 89 -14.81 -17.78 -8.40
C LYS A 89 -13.29 -17.67 -8.27
N LEU A 90 -12.67 -18.49 -7.40
CA LEU A 90 -11.22 -18.47 -7.16
C LEU A 90 -10.48 -19.10 -8.33
N VAL A 91 -9.38 -18.48 -8.77
CA VAL A 91 -8.68 -18.85 -10.00
C VAL A 91 -7.37 -19.59 -9.71
N ASN A 92 -6.69 -19.25 -8.61
CA ASN A 92 -5.34 -19.71 -8.31
C ASN A 92 -5.28 -20.76 -7.18
N THR A 93 -6.39 -21.45 -6.93
CA THR A 93 -6.53 -22.50 -5.89
C THR A 93 -5.50 -23.64 -5.99
N ALA A 94 -4.91 -23.88 -7.17
CA ALA A 94 -3.84 -24.85 -7.36
C ALA A 94 -2.47 -24.40 -6.83
N VAL A 95 -2.25 -23.08 -6.75
CA VAL A 95 -1.02 -22.46 -6.25
C VAL A 95 -1.18 -22.10 -4.78
N VAL A 96 -2.31 -21.49 -4.44
CA VAL A 96 -2.66 -21.04 -3.10
C VAL A 96 -3.87 -21.87 -2.64
N PRO A 97 -3.64 -23.06 -2.05
CA PRO A 97 -4.72 -23.95 -1.62
C PRO A 97 -5.34 -23.45 -0.31
N MET A 98 -5.99 -22.29 -0.37
CA MET A 98 -6.74 -21.72 0.74
C MET A 98 -8.11 -22.36 0.77
N THR A 99 -8.55 -22.78 1.96
CA THR A 99 -9.88 -23.34 2.15
C THR A 99 -10.69 -22.37 2.99
N LEU A 100 -11.86 -21.98 2.48
CA LEU A 100 -12.76 -21.13 3.24
C LEU A 100 -13.37 -21.98 4.36
N THR A 101 -13.04 -21.68 5.61
CA THR A 101 -13.53 -22.45 6.76
C THR A 101 -14.79 -21.85 7.35
N GLU A 102 -15.71 -22.71 7.79
CA GLU A 102 -16.87 -22.30 8.55
C GLU A 102 -16.47 -22.01 10.01
N SER A 103 -16.76 -20.80 10.45
CA SER A 103 -16.61 -20.38 11.86
C SER A 103 -17.88 -20.74 12.63
N HIS A 104 -17.75 -20.90 13.95
CA HIS A 104 -18.89 -21.15 14.82
C HIS A 104 -18.77 -20.45 16.17
N ASP A 105 -19.88 -19.90 16.64
CA ASP A 105 -20.00 -19.34 17.99
C ASP A 105 -21.45 -19.35 18.47
N SER A 106 -21.66 -18.81 19.68
CA SER A 106 -22.96 -18.71 20.31
C SER A 106 -23.46 -17.28 20.53
N TRP A 107 -22.69 -16.26 20.13
CA TRP A 107 -22.87 -14.86 20.55
C TRP A 107 -23.33 -13.92 19.43
N HIS A 108 -23.23 -14.31 18.16
CA HIS A 108 -23.75 -13.50 17.04
C HIS A 108 -25.28 -13.57 16.92
N CYS A 109 -25.88 -12.41 16.75
CA CYS A 109 -27.33 -12.27 16.63
C CYS A 109 -27.82 -12.30 15.17
N PRO A 110 -28.89 -13.03 14.84
CA PRO A 110 -29.53 -12.88 13.54
C PRO A 110 -30.55 -11.73 13.52
N VAL A 111 -30.44 -10.95 12.45
CA VAL A 111 -31.44 -10.13 11.74
C VAL A 111 -31.85 -8.74 12.28
N ASP A 112 -32.06 -7.87 11.29
CA ASP A 112 -33.03 -6.76 11.18
C ASP A 112 -33.09 -5.74 12.32
N VAL A 113 -31.93 -5.42 12.89
CA VAL A 113 -31.72 -4.11 13.50
C VAL A 113 -30.79 -3.39 12.54
N GLU A 114 -31.24 -2.28 11.95
CA GLU A 114 -30.38 -1.37 11.20
C GLU A 114 -29.06 -1.21 11.98
N LEU A 115 -27.94 -1.58 11.33
CA LEU A 115 -26.60 -1.57 11.89
C LEU A 115 -26.22 -0.12 12.26
N TYR A 116 -26.65 0.36 13.41
CA TYR A 116 -26.17 1.62 13.98
C TYR A 116 -24.98 1.34 14.90
N ALA A 117 -23.80 1.30 14.29
CA ALA A 117 -22.46 1.33 14.88
C ALA A 117 -21.84 0.01 15.38
N GLU A 118 -20.51 -0.01 15.24
CA GLU A 118 -19.59 -1.05 15.67
C GLU A 118 -19.58 -1.18 17.20
N GLY A 119 -20.22 -2.25 17.70
CA GLY A 119 -19.97 -2.72 19.06
C GLY A 119 -21.11 -2.70 20.08
N TYR A 120 -22.39 -2.80 19.71
CA TYR A 120 -23.45 -2.94 20.72
C TYR A 120 -24.47 -4.06 20.41
N TYR A 121 -24.22 -5.26 20.93
CA TYR A 121 -25.14 -6.41 20.88
C TYR A 121 -26.12 -6.42 22.06
N ALA A 122 -26.87 -5.34 22.29
CA ALA A 122 -27.70 -5.24 23.49
C ALA A 122 -29.05 -5.98 23.43
N ASP A 123 -29.60 -6.31 22.26
CA ASP A 123 -30.94 -6.91 22.20
C ASP A 123 -31.04 -7.93 21.06
N CYS A 124 -30.50 -9.13 21.28
CA CYS A 124 -30.75 -10.21 20.32
C CYS A 124 -32.17 -10.78 20.50
N PRO A 125 -33.05 -10.73 19.47
CA PRO A 125 -34.42 -11.23 19.60
C PRO A 125 -34.53 -12.76 19.68
N VAL A 126 -33.40 -13.48 19.55
CA VAL A 126 -33.34 -14.94 19.67
C VAL A 126 -32.33 -15.37 20.74
N PRO A 127 -32.54 -16.53 21.40
CA PRO A 127 -31.58 -17.07 22.35
C PRO A 127 -30.19 -17.27 21.75
N TYR A 128 -29.14 -17.04 22.56
CA TYR A 128 -27.78 -17.45 22.25
C TYR A 128 -27.75 -18.97 22.04
N MET A 129 -27.36 -19.38 20.84
CA MET A 129 -27.30 -20.78 20.39
C MET A 129 -26.09 -20.92 19.47
N GLU A 130 -25.47 -22.10 19.47
CA GLU A 130 -24.36 -22.42 18.58
C GLU A 130 -24.80 -22.35 17.11
N ARG A 131 -24.00 -21.65 16.30
CA ARG A 131 -24.27 -21.36 14.89
C ARG A 131 -22.99 -21.52 14.09
N TRP A 132 -23.12 -22.05 12.88
CA TRP A 132 -22.04 -22.14 11.89
C TRP A 132 -22.28 -21.13 10.77
N PHE A 133 -21.25 -20.41 10.36
CA PHE A 133 -21.34 -19.38 9.32
C PHE A 133 -19.99 -19.11 8.65
N LEU A 134 -19.99 -18.29 7.62
CA LEU A 134 -18.76 -17.78 6.98
C LEU A 134 -18.54 -16.35 7.47
N GLN A 135 -17.37 -16.02 8.01
CA GLN A 135 -17.05 -14.64 8.38
C GLN A 135 -16.73 -13.83 7.11
N ARG A 136 -17.09 -12.54 7.07
CA ARG A 136 -16.75 -11.68 5.92
C ARG A 136 -15.22 -11.53 5.78
N ILE A 137 -14.50 -11.46 6.89
CA ILE A 137 -13.03 -11.38 6.96
C ILE A 137 -12.38 -12.60 6.30
N ASP A 138 -12.90 -13.81 6.56
CA ASP A 138 -12.40 -15.04 5.94
C ASP A 138 -12.64 -15.07 4.43
N VAL A 139 -13.79 -14.56 3.97
CA VAL A 139 -14.08 -14.44 2.54
C VAL A 139 -13.12 -13.45 1.88
N ALA A 140 -12.93 -12.28 2.47
CA ALA A 140 -12.00 -11.27 1.96
C ALA A 140 -10.55 -11.80 1.92
N ARG A 141 -10.10 -12.42 3.03
CA ARG A 141 -8.78 -13.06 3.14
C ARG A 141 -8.56 -14.11 2.06
N THR A 142 -9.53 -15.00 1.85
CA THR A 142 -9.45 -16.06 0.83
C THR A 142 -9.31 -15.47 -0.57
N VAL A 143 -10.11 -14.45 -0.90
CA VAL A 143 -10.05 -13.78 -2.21
C VAL A 143 -8.73 -13.03 -2.41
N ILE A 144 -8.25 -12.31 -1.40
CA ILE A 144 -6.96 -11.59 -1.43
C ILE A 144 -5.81 -12.58 -1.63
N SER A 145 -5.80 -13.69 -0.88
CA SER A 145 -4.79 -14.74 -1.00
C SER A 145 -4.80 -15.38 -2.40
N ASP A 146 -5.98 -15.60 -3.00
CA ASP A 146 -6.10 -16.09 -4.37
C ASP A 146 -5.51 -15.12 -5.41
N MET A 147 -5.39 -13.82 -5.08
CA MET A 147 -4.82 -12.82 -5.98
C MET A 147 -3.30 -12.66 -5.91
N LEU A 148 -2.65 -13.19 -4.87
CA LEU A 148 -1.20 -13.08 -4.70
C LEU A 148 -0.39 -13.60 -5.90
N PRO A 149 -0.76 -14.69 -6.59
CA PRO A 149 -0.05 -15.14 -7.79
C PRO A 149 -0.11 -14.14 -8.97
N ALA A 150 -1.11 -13.26 -9.03
CA ALA A 150 -1.19 -12.21 -10.05
C ALA A 150 -0.26 -11.01 -9.77
N LEU A 151 0.29 -10.97 -8.55
CA LEU A 151 1.23 -9.97 -8.05
C LEU A 151 2.70 -10.40 -8.21
N VAL A 152 2.97 -11.53 -8.85
CA VAL A 152 4.34 -11.94 -9.19
C VAL A 152 5.06 -10.82 -9.94
N GLY A 153 6.23 -10.50 -9.43
CA GLY A 153 7.06 -9.37 -9.84
C GLY A 153 7.00 -8.19 -8.89
N THR A 154 5.95 -8.02 -8.08
CA THR A 154 5.80 -6.86 -7.18
C THR A 154 6.30 -7.10 -5.76
N ASN A 155 6.48 -6.04 -4.99
CA ASN A 155 6.79 -6.09 -3.56
C ASN A 155 5.52 -5.87 -2.76
N VAL A 156 5.11 -6.87 -1.97
CA VAL A 156 3.80 -6.90 -1.32
C VAL A 156 3.93 -7.01 0.19
N GLY A 157 3.11 -6.27 0.91
CA GLY A 157 3.03 -6.33 2.36
C GLY A 157 1.61 -6.11 2.84
N PHE A 158 1.36 -6.51 4.08
CA PHE A 158 0.03 -6.44 4.66
C PHE A 158 0.09 -5.80 6.04
N MET A 159 -0.83 -4.89 6.24
CA MET A 159 -1.17 -4.33 7.54
C MET A 159 -2.60 -4.71 7.90
N ARG A 160 -2.85 -4.80 9.19
CA ARG A 160 -4.18 -4.98 9.77
C ARG A 160 -4.55 -3.77 10.61
N THR A 161 -5.78 -3.28 10.53
CA THR A 161 -6.26 -2.22 11.42
C THR A 161 -6.17 -2.68 12.89
N GLY A 162 -5.82 -1.74 13.76
CA GLY A 162 -5.80 -1.92 15.21
C GLY A 162 -7.18 -1.71 15.82
N LEU A 163 -7.30 -1.96 17.12
CA LEU A 163 -8.60 -1.86 17.81
C LEU A 163 -9.17 -0.46 17.92
N ASN A 164 -8.31 0.56 18.01
CA ASN A 164 -8.66 1.94 18.29
C ASN A 164 -9.52 2.18 19.57
N ASN A 165 -9.68 1.18 20.46
CA ASN A 165 -10.67 1.21 21.56
C ASN A 165 -10.13 0.82 22.96
N LYS A 166 -8.97 0.17 23.09
CA LYS A 166 -8.52 -0.36 24.40
C LYS A 166 -7.78 0.62 25.33
N SER A 167 -7.62 1.88 24.94
CA SER A 167 -6.94 2.87 25.78
C SER A 167 -7.81 3.40 26.93
N PHE A 168 -9.13 3.18 26.89
CA PHE A 168 -10.06 3.85 27.79
C PHE A 168 -10.67 2.95 28.88
N TRP A 169 -10.57 1.62 28.82
CA TRP A 169 -11.26 0.77 29.82
C TRP A 169 -10.76 1.04 31.26
N ARG A 170 -9.44 1.24 31.46
CA ARG A 170 -8.88 1.66 32.76
C ARG A 170 -9.32 3.07 33.14
N TRP A 171 -9.36 3.96 32.16
CA TRP A 171 -9.81 5.35 32.33
C TRP A 171 -11.29 5.43 32.77
N TYR A 172 -12.16 4.58 32.20
CA TYR A 172 -13.56 4.43 32.59
C TYR A 172 -13.72 3.72 33.95
N ALA A 173 -12.92 2.69 34.23
CA ALA A 173 -12.92 1.99 35.52
C ALA A 173 -12.48 2.91 36.68
N ASP A 174 -11.58 3.86 36.41
CA ASP A 174 -11.08 4.85 37.37
C ASP A 174 -11.95 6.13 37.44
N GLY A 175 -13.12 6.12 36.77
CA GLY A 175 -14.13 7.18 36.85
C GLY A 175 -13.89 8.39 35.96
N GLY A 176 -12.80 8.42 35.19
CA GLY A 176 -12.43 9.48 34.24
C GLY A 176 -12.23 10.87 34.89
N PRO A 177 -11.19 11.64 34.56
CA PRO A 177 -11.12 13.06 34.91
C PRO A 177 -12.32 13.82 34.33
N THR A 178 -13.14 14.39 35.22
CA THR A 178 -14.26 15.26 34.86
C THR A 178 -13.76 16.50 34.13
N GLY A 179 -14.36 16.83 32.97
CA GLY A 179 -14.00 18.01 32.18
C GLY A 179 -12.87 17.81 31.17
N ILE A 180 -12.42 16.57 30.96
CA ILE A 180 -11.50 16.21 29.87
C ILE A 180 -12.30 15.80 28.64
N ASN A 181 -12.00 16.43 27.50
CA ASN A 181 -12.47 16.00 26.20
C ASN A 181 -11.59 14.83 25.74
N ILE A 182 -12.18 13.63 25.66
CA ILE A 182 -11.51 12.39 25.23
C ILE A 182 -10.93 12.48 23.80
N ARG A 183 -11.39 13.44 22.98
CA ARG A 183 -10.83 13.72 21.64
C ARG A 183 -9.63 14.67 21.64
N THR A 184 -9.34 15.40 22.72
CA THR A 184 -8.27 16.43 22.74
C THR A 184 -7.31 16.32 23.92
N ALA A 185 -7.56 15.43 24.88
CA ALA A 185 -6.70 15.29 26.05
C ALA A 185 -6.39 13.81 26.27
N TYR A 186 -5.21 13.45 25.77
CA TYR A 186 -4.52 12.18 25.91
C TYR A 186 -4.14 11.95 27.38
N PRO A 187 -4.71 10.95 28.07
CA PRO A 187 -4.28 10.65 29.43
C PRO A 187 -2.90 9.95 29.45
N ASP A 188 -2.61 9.11 28.45
CA ASP A 188 -1.35 8.35 28.36
C ASP A 188 -1.09 7.79 26.94
N ALA A 189 -0.31 8.50 26.12
CA ALA A 189 0.09 8.06 24.77
C ALA A 189 0.89 6.73 24.78
N GLY A 190 1.43 6.33 25.93
CA GLY A 190 2.12 5.04 26.10
C GLY A 190 1.19 3.83 26.23
N GLN A 191 -0.13 4.03 26.34
CA GLN A 191 -1.13 2.97 26.49
C GLN A 191 -2.16 2.92 25.35
N THR A 192 -1.98 3.75 24.31
CA THR A 192 -2.89 3.81 23.17
C THR A 192 -2.38 2.98 22.01
N ASN A 193 -3.29 2.25 21.39
CA ASN A 193 -3.05 1.47 20.20
C ASN A 193 -4.06 1.88 19.14
N ASN A 194 -3.62 2.76 18.25
CA ASN A 194 -4.41 3.25 17.13
C ASN A 194 -3.64 3.01 15.82
N GLY A 195 -4.33 3.22 14.71
CA GLY A 195 -3.82 2.95 13.37
C GLY A 195 -3.74 1.46 13.08
N ALA A 196 -2.69 1.05 12.37
CA ALA A 196 -2.54 -0.32 11.90
C ALA A 196 -1.26 -1.00 12.42
N TYR A 197 -1.12 -2.28 12.09
CA TYR A 197 0.05 -3.10 12.40
C TYR A 197 0.50 -3.87 11.19
N VAL A 198 1.81 -3.93 10.96
CA VAL A 198 2.38 -4.78 9.91
C VAL A 198 2.25 -6.23 10.33
N ILE A 199 1.41 -6.98 9.62
CA ILE A 199 1.25 -8.44 9.80
C ILE A 199 2.09 -9.22 8.80
N GLN A 200 2.48 -8.63 7.68
CA GLN A 200 3.46 -9.14 6.72
C GLN A 200 4.33 -7.97 6.28
N ALA A 201 5.61 -8.00 6.60
CA ALA A 201 6.57 -7.04 6.09
C ALA A 201 6.64 -7.15 4.56
N MET A 202 6.89 -6.02 3.90
CA MET A 202 7.07 -5.93 2.46
C MET A 202 8.06 -6.98 1.99
N LYS A 203 7.58 -7.89 1.15
CA LYS A 203 8.33 -9.00 0.60
C LYS A 203 8.11 -9.08 -0.91
N PRO A 204 9.17 -9.20 -1.72
CA PRO A 204 9.03 -9.43 -3.15
C PRO A 204 8.37 -10.79 -3.43
N ILE A 205 7.41 -10.80 -4.35
CA ILE A 205 6.81 -12.03 -4.88
C ILE A 205 7.54 -12.38 -6.17
N GLU A 206 8.60 -13.16 -6.11
CA GLU A 206 9.35 -13.57 -7.31
C GLU A 206 8.77 -14.84 -7.94
N THR A 207 8.18 -15.68 -7.10
CA THR A 207 7.64 -16.97 -7.48
C THR A 207 6.24 -17.20 -6.92
N ASN A 208 5.57 -18.20 -7.47
CA ASN A 208 4.32 -18.71 -6.91
C ASN A 208 4.51 -19.29 -5.49
N GLU A 209 5.71 -19.73 -5.13
CA GLU A 209 6.02 -20.21 -3.77
C GLU A 209 6.00 -19.04 -2.78
N ASP A 210 6.56 -17.88 -3.14
CA ASP A 210 6.48 -16.66 -2.34
C ASP A 210 5.02 -16.23 -2.10
N ALA A 211 4.20 -16.29 -3.16
CA ALA A 211 2.77 -15.99 -3.06
C ALA A 211 2.07 -16.93 -2.07
N SER A 212 2.36 -18.23 -2.11
CA SER A 212 1.80 -19.21 -1.18
C SER A 212 2.28 -18.98 0.25
N GLU A 213 3.55 -18.61 0.47
CA GLU A 213 4.07 -18.29 1.81
C GLU A 213 3.37 -17.07 2.42
N ILE A 214 3.16 -16.02 1.63
CA ILE A 214 2.43 -14.82 2.07
C ILE A 214 0.98 -15.16 2.37
N ALA A 215 0.33 -15.98 1.52
CA ALA A 215 -1.04 -16.44 1.75
C ALA A 215 -1.19 -17.20 3.07
N LEU A 216 -0.24 -18.09 3.38
CA LEU A 216 -0.21 -18.86 4.63
C LEU A 216 0.00 -17.95 5.84
N ARG A 217 0.86 -16.92 5.73
CA ARG A 217 1.02 -15.95 6.81
C ARG A 217 -0.25 -15.13 7.02
N LEU A 218 -0.93 -14.73 5.95
CA LEU A 218 -2.22 -14.06 6.04
C LEU A 218 -3.29 -14.92 6.72
N ASP A 219 -3.35 -16.21 6.40
CA ASP A 219 -4.22 -17.17 7.09
C ASP A 219 -4.03 -17.18 8.61
N GLN A 220 -2.78 -17.02 9.06
CA GLN A 220 -2.42 -17.05 10.48
C GLN A 220 -2.62 -15.71 11.20
N THR A 221 -2.53 -14.59 10.47
CA THR A 221 -2.38 -13.25 11.09
C THR A 221 -3.53 -12.30 10.78
N TYR A 222 -4.23 -12.48 9.65
CA TYR A 222 -5.44 -11.74 9.32
C TYR A 222 -6.68 -12.48 9.86
N VAL A 223 -6.70 -12.60 11.18
CA VAL A 223 -7.75 -13.31 11.93
C VAL A 223 -8.44 -12.35 12.90
N GLU A 224 -9.67 -12.70 13.26
CA GLU A 224 -10.33 -12.15 14.44
C GLU A 224 -9.50 -12.49 15.66
N ASN A 225 -9.29 -11.49 16.53
CA ASN A 225 -8.60 -11.70 17.77
C ASN A 225 -9.45 -11.17 18.94
N ILE A 226 -9.87 -12.13 19.76
CA ILE A 226 -11.14 -12.20 20.50
C ILE A 226 -11.27 -11.11 21.59
N LEU A 227 -12.49 -10.53 21.70
CA LEU A 227 -13.28 -10.22 22.92
C LEU A 227 -13.93 -8.82 22.94
N ASP A 228 -13.50 -7.86 22.12
CA ASP A 228 -13.97 -6.47 22.21
C ASP A 228 -14.24 -5.87 20.83
N ALA A 229 -15.10 -4.85 20.76
CA ALA A 229 -15.52 -4.24 19.51
C ALA A 229 -14.36 -3.52 18.79
N ASN A 230 -13.78 -4.19 17.79
CA ASN A 230 -12.76 -3.66 16.89
C ASN A 230 -13.36 -2.53 16.05
N GLN A 231 -12.66 -1.40 16.02
CA GLN A 231 -13.08 -0.22 15.27
C GLN A 231 -12.39 -0.16 13.89
N THR A 232 -12.75 0.83 13.09
CA THR A 232 -12.28 1.07 11.72
C THR A 232 -11.47 2.39 11.66
N PRO A 233 -10.22 2.42 12.17
CA PRO A 233 -9.33 3.59 12.14
C PRO A 233 -8.75 3.84 10.74
N LEU A 234 -9.54 4.30 9.76
CA LEU A 234 -9.06 4.40 8.38
C LEU A 234 -7.87 5.34 8.23
N THR A 235 -8.01 6.58 8.68
CA THR A 235 -7.00 7.61 8.54
C THR A 235 -5.80 7.33 9.41
N GLU A 236 -5.96 6.87 10.65
CA GLU A 236 -4.80 6.46 11.45
C GLU A 236 -4.06 5.26 10.84
N SER A 237 -4.78 4.35 10.18
CA SER A 237 -4.15 3.20 9.52
C SER A 237 -3.38 3.63 8.28
N LEU A 238 -3.91 4.58 7.50
CA LEU A 238 -3.19 5.22 6.41
C LEU A 238 -1.95 5.97 6.92
N PHE A 239 -2.08 6.67 8.05
CA PHE A 239 -0.99 7.40 8.67
C PHE A 239 0.13 6.46 9.16
N GLU A 240 -0.25 5.31 9.72
CA GLU A 240 0.72 4.28 10.08
C GLU A 240 1.39 3.65 8.85
N ALA A 241 0.64 3.42 7.77
CA ALA A 241 1.19 2.93 6.52
C ALA A 241 2.23 3.90 5.92
N PHE A 242 1.98 5.21 6.02
CA PHE A 242 2.96 6.24 5.68
C PHE A 242 4.26 6.11 6.50
N TYR A 243 4.16 5.97 7.83
CA TYR A 243 5.34 5.75 8.67
C TYR A 243 6.08 4.46 8.35
N TYR A 244 5.34 3.39 8.03
CA TYR A 244 5.93 2.13 7.66
C TYR A 244 6.72 2.22 6.34
N LEU A 245 6.11 2.77 5.29
CA LEU A 245 6.76 2.89 3.98
C LEU A 245 8.01 3.77 4.03
N THR A 246 7.96 4.87 4.78
CA THR A 246 9.06 5.84 4.95
C THR A 246 10.08 5.44 6.02
N GLY A 247 9.91 4.31 6.72
CA GLY A 247 10.86 3.86 7.75
C GLY A 247 10.91 4.75 9.00
N GLN A 248 9.84 5.49 9.26
CA GLN A 248 9.71 6.34 10.44
C GLN A 248 9.34 5.51 11.68
N LYS A 249 9.30 6.15 12.83
CA LYS A 249 8.85 5.53 14.08
C LYS A 249 7.37 5.83 14.28
N SER A 250 6.57 4.80 14.55
CA SER A 250 5.18 5.00 14.94
C SER A 250 5.07 5.90 16.18
N ILE A 251 4.07 6.79 16.16
CA ILE A 251 3.68 7.58 17.33
C ILE A 251 2.96 6.72 18.38
N TRP A 252 2.45 5.55 17.98
CA TRP A 252 1.76 4.61 18.87
C TRP A 252 2.72 3.52 19.35
N SER A 253 2.60 3.16 20.62
CA SER A 253 3.39 2.04 21.15
C SER A 253 2.86 0.72 20.60
N LYS A 254 3.72 -0.01 19.87
CA LYS A 254 3.40 -1.33 19.33
C LYS A 254 3.63 -2.46 20.32
N LYS A 255 4.38 -2.19 21.40
CA LYS A 255 4.60 -3.10 22.53
C LYS A 255 4.41 -2.37 23.85
N ALA A 256 3.28 -2.63 24.49
CA ALA A 256 2.97 -2.18 25.84
C ALA A 256 3.20 -3.31 26.86
N ALA A 257 3.30 -2.97 28.15
CA ALA A 257 3.52 -3.97 29.21
C ALA A 257 2.28 -4.85 29.49
N PHE A 258 1.08 -4.40 29.09
CA PHE A 258 -0.19 -5.07 29.26
C PHE A 258 -1.19 -4.57 28.21
N GLY A 259 -2.21 -5.37 27.89
CA GLY A 259 -3.31 -5.01 26.99
C GLY A 259 -3.15 -5.62 25.59
N TRP A 260 -4.03 -5.23 24.66
CA TRP A 260 -4.11 -5.87 23.34
C TRP A 260 -2.82 -5.88 22.54
N PRO A 261 -1.96 -4.83 22.52
CA PRO A 261 -0.68 -4.93 21.83
C PRO A 261 0.18 -6.10 22.33
N ASP A 262 0.09 -6.47 23.61
CA ASP A 262 0.82 -7.59 24.21
C ASP A 262 0.19 -8.95 23.82
N GLU A 263 -1.14 -9.01 23.68
CA GLU A 263 -1.90 -10.21 23.27
C GLU A 263 -1.71 -10.58 21.79
N HIS A 264 -1.32 -9.60 20.96
CA HIS A 264 -1.19 -9.75 19.50
C HIS A 264 0.23 -9.55 18.99
N LEU A 265 1.24 -9.63 19.87
CA LEU A 265 2.64 -9.56 19.45
C LEU A 265 3.00 -10.63 18.42
N ASP A 266 2.38 -11.81 18.51
CA ASP A 266 2.63 -12.93 17.61
C ASP A 266 2.05 -12.70 16.19
N ASP A 267 1.05 -11.81 16.05
CA ASP A 267 0.49 -11.45 14.74
C ASP A 267 1.40 -10.44 14.00
N ILE A 268 2.18 -9.65 14.75
CA ILE A 268 2.98 -8.55 14.19
C ILE A 268 4.26 -9.10 13.58
N ASP A 269 4.55 -8.70 12.34
CA ASP A 269 5.82 -9.03 11.70
C ASP A 269 6.94 -8.13 12.25
N THR A 270 7.70 -8.63 13.22
CA THR A 270 8.82 -7.89 13.81
C THR A 270 9.91 -7.58 12.78
N SER A 271 10.00 -8.32 11.67
CA SER A 271 10.97 -8.06 10.61
C SER A 271 10.75 -6.72 9.91
N ALA A 272 9.56 -6.12 10.03
CA ALA A 272 9.27 -4.77 9.56
C ALA A 272 10.02 -3.66 10.32
N TYR A 273 10.58 -3.96 11.50
CA TYR A 273 11.18 -2.97 12.39
C TYR A 273 12.72 -3.07 12.41
N LYS A 274 13.41 -1.94 12.56
CA LYS A 274 14.87 -1.92 12.71
C LYS A 274 15.26 -2.73 13.95
N ASN A 275 16.23 -3.63 13.78
CA ASN A 275 16.67 -4.60 14.80
C ASN A 275 15.55 -5.50 15.36
N GLU A 276 14.47 -5.71 14.60
CA GLU A 276 13.33 -6.55 15.00
C GLU A 276 12.68 -6.10 16.32
N ASN A 277 12.70 -4.79 16.56
CA ASN A 277 12.19 -4.20 17.80
C ASN A 277 11.02 -3.26 17.51
N LEU A 278 9.83 -3.68 17.94
CA LEU A 278 8.54 -3.00 17.75
C LEU A 278 8.50 -1.54 18.25
N ASN A 279 9.42 -1.12 19.12
CA ASN A 279 9.48 0.24 19.65
C ASN A 279 10.53 1.12 18.93
N LEU A 280 11.21 0.59 17.92
CA LEU A 280 12.11 1.32 17.04
C LEU A 280 11.42 1.69 15.72
N ASN A 281 12.13 2.45 14.89
CA ASN A 281 11.72 2.80 13.54
C ASN A 281 11.42 1.56 12.68
N TYR A 282 10.51 1.73 11.74
CA TYR A 282 10.34 0.80 10.63
C TYR A 282 11.59 0.72 9.75
N LYS A 283 11.72 -0.37 9.00
CA LYS A 283 12.66 -0.46 7.88
C LYS A 283 12.08 0.32 6.69
N GLU A 284 12.92 1.06 6.00
CA GLU A 284 12.55 1.83 4.80
C GLU A 284 12.15 0.85 3.68
N ASN A 285 11.02 1.11 3.01
CA ASN A 285 10.53 0.29 1.90
C ASN A 285 10.53 1.04 0.56
N ILE A 286 10.58 2.37 0.62
CA ILE A 286 10.62 3.25 -0.54
C ILE A 286 12.06 3.41 -1.03
N THR A 287 12.25 3.29 -2.34
CA THR A 287 13.49 3.58 -3.05
C THR A 287 13.28 4.72 -4.05
N GLU A 288 14.38 5.30 -4.58
CA GLU A 288 14.38 6.40 -5.57
C GLU A 288 13.47 6.14 -6.80
N CYS A 289 13.20 4.86 -7.08
CA CYS A 289 12.54 4.39 -8.29
C CYS A 289 11.24 3.62 -8.04
N SER A 290 10.82 3.56 -6.79
CA SER A 290 9.64 2.79 -6.41
C SER A 290 8.34 3.51 -6.76
N SER A 291 7.40 2.78 -7.36
CA SER A 291 5.99 3.16 -7.45
C SER A 291 5.29 2.62 -6.21
N ASN A 292 4.75 3.49 -5.37
CA ASN A 292 4.23 3.09 -4.06
C ASN A 292 2.71 3.21 -4.05
N HIS A 293 2.06 2.11 -3.70
CA HIS A 293 0.61 1.99 -3.66
C HIS A 293 0.16 1.46 -2.31
N ILE A 294 -0.84 2.11 -1.72
CA ILE A 294 -1.56 1.61 -0.55
C ILE A 294 -2.95 1.19 -1.01
N VAL A 295 -3.36 -0.04 -0.71
CA VAL A 295 -4.69 -0.57 -1.02
C VAL A 295 -5.42 -0.84 0.28
N MET A 296 -6.38 0.01 0.61
CA MET A 296 -7.21 -0.15 1.81
C MET A 296 -8.47 -0.96 1.47
N VAL A 297 -8.64 -2.10 2.14
CA VAL A 297 -9.84 -2.95 2.02
C VAL A 297 -10.61 -2.85 3.32
N THR A 298 -11.82 -2.29 3.28
CA THR A 298 -12.60 -1.93 4.47
C THR A 298 -14.11 -2.13 4.28
N ASP A 299 -14.87 -2.16 5.38
CA ASP A 299 -16.32 -1.96 5.36
C ASP A 299 -16.75 -0.53 4.96
N GLY A 300 -15.79 0.41 4.98
CA GLY A 300 -15.88 1.76 4.48
C GLY A 300 -16.35 2.81 5.48
N GLN A 301 -16.74 2.45 6.70
CA GLN A 301 -17.19 3.43 7.69
C GLN A 301 -16.08 3.70 8.73
N PRO A 302 -15.45 4.87 8.74
CA PRO A 302 -14.47 5.20 9.77
C PRO A 302 -15.13 5.31 11.14
N THR A 303 -14.45 4.80 12.16
CA THR A 303 -14.86 4.88 13.57
C THR A 303 -13.66 5.07 14.48
N TYR A 304 -13.79 6.00 15.43
CA TYR A 304 -12.67 6.43 16.28
C TYR A 304 -11.50 7.09 15.52
N ASP A 305 -11.77 7.55 14.29
CA ASP A 305 -10.76 7.99 13.33
C ASP A 305 -10.49 9.51 13.45
N TRP A 306 -9.87 9.90 14.57
CA TRP A 306 -9.50 11.30 14.85
C TRP A 306 -8.19 11.49 15.61
N HIS A 307 -7.52 10.43 16.04
CA HIS A 307 -6.37 10.46 16.94
C HIS A 307 -5.09 10.97 16.29
N ALA A 308 -4.98 10.90 14.96
CA ALA A 308 -3.86 11.43 14.19
C ALA A 308 -4.14 12.82 13.57
N ASN A 309 -5.33 13.41 13.78
CA ASN A 309 -5.75 14.61 13.06
C ASN A 309 -4.82 15.80 13.28
N SER A 310 -4.27 15.97 14.49
CA SER A 310 -3.30 17.05 14.77
C SER A 310 -2.00 16.89 14.00
N GLU A 311 -1.50 15.66 13.90
CA GLU A 311 -0.28 15.30 13.19
C GLU A 311 -0.47 15.45 11.68
N ILE A 312 -1.62 15.01 11.16
CA ILE A 312 -1.99 15.17 9.76
C ILE A 312 -2.14 16.64 9.42
N GLN A 313 -2.85 17.42 10.24
CA GLN A 313 -2.97 18.86 10.04
C GLN A 313 -1.60 19.56 10.02
N ALA A 314 -0.65 19.12 10.86
CA ALA A 314 0.70 19.66 10.86
C ALA A 314 1.48 19.35 9.58
N LEU A 315 1.17 18.23 8.90
CA LEU A 315 1.76 17.83 7.62
C LEU A 315 1.09 18.52 6.43
N THR A 316 -0.24 18.51 6.38
CA THR A 316 -1.00 18.92 5.19
C THR A 316 -1.38 20.40 5.20
N GLY A 317 -1.36 21.05 6.36
CA GLY A 317 -1.84 22.42 6.53
C GLY A 317 -3.37 22.56 6.42
N GLY A 318 -4.12 21.45 6.42
CA GLY A 318 -5.58 21.41 6.36
C GLY A 318 -6.25 22.05 7.57
N SER A 319 -7.53 22.42 7.46
CA SER A 319 -8.31 22.93 8.59
C SER A 319 -9.22 21.83 9.14
N VAL A 320 -8.92 21.32 10.32
CA VAL A 320 -9.78 20.31 10.97
C VAL A 320 -11.06 20.95 11.48
N SER A 321 -12.20 20.45 11.04
CA SER A 321 -13.47 20.74 11.69
C SER A 321 -13.70 19.64 12.73
N MET A 322 -13.54 20.00 14.00
CA MET A 322 -13.75 19.03 15.07
C MET A 322 -15.25 18.75 15.16
N PRO A 323 -15.70 17.47 15.13
CA PRO A 323 -17.11 17.14 15.29
C PRO A 323 -17.65 17.74 16.59
N SER A 324 -18.88 18.27 16.52
CA SER A 324 -19.47 18.96 17.66
C SER A 324 -19.77 17.97 18.78
N TYR A 325 -19.58 18.40 20.03
CA TYR A 325 -19.97 17.60 21.20
C TYR A 325 -21.47 17.24 21.20
N SER A 326 -22.30 17.97 20.42
CA SER A 326 -23.73 17.69 20.23
C SER A 326 -24.03 16.50 19.33
N ASP A 327 -23.07 16.05 18.51
CA ASP A 327 -23.34 15.04 17.49
C ASP A 327 -23.38 13.68 18.18
N SER A 328 -24.33 12.83 17.79
CA SER A 328 -24.43 11.49 18.40
C SER A 328 -23.21 10.64 18.00
N TYR A 329 -22.84 9.67 18.82
CA TYR A 329 -21.67 8.81 18.59
C TYR A 329 -21.54 8.21 17.17
N PRO A 330 -22.62 7.80 16.46
CA PRO A 330 -22.50 7.38 15.07
C PRO A 330 -22.25 8.51 14.07
N GLU A 331 -22.57 9.77 14.38
CA GLU A 331 -22.49 10.91 13.44
C GLU A 331 -21.12 11.61 13.41
N ARG A 332 -20.26 11.34 14.38
CA ARG A 332 -19.06 12.17 14.62
C ARG A 332 -17.90 11.94 13.65
N ASP A 333 -17.85 10.84 12.91
CA ASP A 333 -16.76 10.54 11.97
C ASP A 333 -17.30 10.30 10.55
N ARG A 334 -18.54 10.74 10.26
CA ARG A 334 -19.22 10.51 8.97
C ARG A 334 -18.95 11.55 7.89
N LEU A 335 -18.09 12.53 8.15
CA LEU A 335 -17.75 13.59 7.21
C LEU A 335 -16.24 13.60 6.93
N PRO A 336 -15.82 13.89 5.69
CA PRO A 336 -14.40 13.99 5.31
C PRO A 336 -13.59 14.87 6.26
N GLU A 337 -14.11 16.04 6.60
CA GLU A 337 -13.43 17.01 7.46
C GLU A 337 -13.26 16.58 8.93
N HIS A 338 -13.87 15.46 9.33
CA HIS A 338 -13.70 14.86 10.65
C HIS A 338 -12.53 13.88 10.71
N THR A 339 -12.21 13.19 9.61
CA THR A 339 -11.20 12.13 9.57
C THR A 339 -9.88 12.59 8.94
N LEU A 340 -9.95 13.52 7.98
CA LEU A 340 -8.82 14.02 7.19
C LEU A 340 -8.17 12.99 6.26
N LEU A 341 -8.94 11.97 5.87
CA LEU A 341 -8.46 10.91 5.00
C LEU A 341 -8.06 11.46 3.62
N ASP A 342 -8.81 12.42 3.09
CA ASP A 342 -8.55 13.05 1.81
C ASP A 342 -7.36 14.00 1.84
N GLU A 343 -7.17 14.80 2.90
CA GLU A 343 -5.96 15.61 3.00
C GLU A 343 -4.70 14.75 3.12
N LEU A 344 -4.74 13.67 3.92
CA LEU A 344 -3.58 12.78 4.05
C LEU A 344 -3.28 12.06 2.73
N SER A 345 -4.28 11.41 2.13
CA SER A 345 -4.09 10.67 0.88
C SER A 345 -3.68 11.56 -0.31
N GLY A 346 -4.19 12.80 -0.36
CA GLY A 346 -3.77 13.80 -1.33
C GLY A 346 -2.37 14.33 -1.10
N TYR A 347 -1.97 14.55 0.17
CA TYR A 347 -0.60 14.93 0.50
C TYR A 347 0.40 13.85 0.06
N LEU A 348 0.13 12.58 0.38
CA LEU A 348 0.97 11.45 0.01
C LEU A 348 1.15 11.29 -1.51
N ALA A 349 0.14 11.67 -2.29
CA ALA A 349 0.17 11.59 -3.75
C ALA A 349 0.84 12.79 -4.44
N THR A 350 1.03 13.91 -3.74
CA THR A 350 1.48 15.18 -4.34
C THR A 350 2.76 15.76 -3.74
N HIS A 351 3.20 15.22 -2.61
CA HIS A 351 4.41 15.65 -1.91
C HIS A 351 5.41 14.52 -1.85
N ASP A 352 6.67 14.87 -2.08
CA ASP A 352 7.78 13.94 -1.91
C ASP A 352 7.93 13.55 -0.43
N VAL A 353 7.66 12.28 -0.14
CA VAL A 353 7.70 11.76 1.23
C VAL A 353 9.11 11.37 1.70
N MET A 354 10.09 11.33 0.78
CA MET A 354 11.47 10.92 1.08
C MET A 354 12.49 11.85 0.40
N PRO A 355 12.53 13.15 0.73
CA PRO A 355 13.32 14.18 0.01
C PRO A 355 14.84 13.99 0.05
N ASP A 356 15.34 13.03 0.83
CA ASP A 356 16.75 12.63 0.84
C ASP A 356 17.10 11.67 -0.34
N LEU A 357 16.08 11.14 -1.03
CA LEU A 357 16.20 10.29 -2.21
C LEU A 357 16.05 11.14 -3.49
N ASN A 358 16.65 10.71 -4.59
CA ASN A 358 16.52 11.43 -5.86
C ASN A 358 15.13 11.23 -6.49
N GLY A 359 14.56 12.31 -7.03
CA GLY A 359 13.23 12.32 -7.62
C GLY A 359 12.11 12.43 -6.58
N GLU A 360 10.85 12.41 -7.01
CA GLU A 360 9.70 12.49 -6.10
C GLU A 360 9.22 11.08 -5.72
N GLN A 361 9.21 10.77 -4.42
CA GLN A 361 8.63 9.54 -3.89
C GLN A 361 7.20 9.84 -3.46
N LEU A 362 6.27 9.52 -4.36
CA LEU A 362 4.83 9.68 -4.14
C LEU A 362 4.22 8.33 -3.77
N ILE A 363 3.11 8.38 -3.02
CA ILE A 363 2.32 7.22 -2.63
C ILE A 363 0.87 7.45 -3.09
N THR A 364 0.36 6.57 -3.95
CA THR A 364 -1.04 6.57 -4.38
C THR A 364 -1.87 5.67 -3.47
N THR A 365 -2.99 6.18 -2.95
CA THR A 365 -3.89 5.44 -2.07
C THR A 365 -5.14 5.01 -2.84
N HIS A 366 -5.48 3.73 -2.74
CA HIS A 366 -6.63 3.10 -3.37
C HIS A 366 -7.53 2.47 -2.30
N PHE A 367 -8.82 2.41 -2.57
CA PHE A 367 -9.84 1.95 -1.65
C PHE A 367 -10.73 0.88 -2.31
N ILE A 368 -10.99 -0.19 -1.60
CA ILE A 368 -12.07 -1.12 -1.92
C ILE A 368 -12.95 -1.22 -0.68
N SER A 369 -14.16 -0.69 -0.78
CA SER A 369 -15.13 -0.75 0.32
C SER A 369 -16.17 -1.82 0.08
N THR A 370 -16.66 -2.42 1.16
CA THR A 370 -17.70 -3.43 1.13
C THR A 370 -18.88 -2.96 1.95
N TRP A 371 -20.08 -2.90 1.36
CA TRP A 371 -21.32 -2.57 2.10
C TRP A 371 -21.38 -1.18 2.75
N SER A 372 -20.62 -0.21 2.24
CA SER A 372 -20.57 1.16 2.75
C SER A 372 -21.90 1.92 2.56
N GLU A 373 -22.37 2.61 3.61
CA GLU A 373 -23.45 3.61 3.54
C GLU A 373 -23.05 4.77 2.60
N SER A 374 -24.02 5.55 2.11
CA SER A 374 -23.78 6.66 1.18
C SER A 374 -22.73 7.68 1.65
N GLU A 375 -22.72 7.96 2.94
CA GLU A 375 -21.82 8.92 3.60
C GLU A 375 -20.39 8.37 3.66
N ALA A 376 -20.24 7.11 4.08
CA ALA A 376 -18.98 6.37 4.06
C ALA A 376 -18.35 6.32 2.65
N ARG A 377 -19.18 6.10 1.61
CA ARG A 377 -18.74 6.15 0.22
C ARG A 377 -18.16 7.51 -0.17
N THR A 378 -18.74 8.60 0.33
CA THR A 378 -18.30 9.96 0.00
C THR A 378 -16.89 10.23 0.54
N ILE A 379 -16.60 9.83 1.79
CA ILE A 379 -15.26 9.97 2.39
C ILE A 379 -14.20 9.26 1.54
N LEU A 380 -14.47 8.01 1.14
CA LEU A 380 -13.54 7.22 0.34
C LEU A 380 -13.41 7.73 -1.10
N ASP A 381 -14.49 8.21 -1.70
CA ASP A 381 -14.48 8.81 -3.04
C ASP A 381 -13.64 10.10 -3.05
N GLU A 382 -13.80 10.97 -2.05
CA GLU A 382 -13.02 12.20 -1.93
C GLU A 382 -11.54 11.90 -1.68
N ALA A 383 -11.22 10.93 -0.82
CA ALA A 383 -9.84 10.52 -0.59
C ALA A 383 -9.19 9.88 -1.82
N ALA A 384 -9.90 8.99 -2.52
CA ALA A 384 -9.41 8.41 -3.77
C ALA A 384 -9.16 9.51 -4.82
N LEU A 385 -10.08 10.47 -4.94
CA LEU A 385 -9.94 11.60 -5.86
C LEU A 385 -8.74 12.48 -5.51
N ALA A 386 -8.54 12.80 -4.22
CA ALA A 386 -7.41 13.59 -3.75
C ALA A 386 -6.08 12.91 -4.02
N SER A 387 -6.02 11.58 -3.86
CA SER A 387 -4.84 10.77 -4.14
C SER A 387 -4.60 10.49 -5.63
N GLY A 388 -5.61 10.73 -6.48
CA GLY A 388 -5.61 10.27 -7.87
C GLY A 388 -5.66 8.74 -8.01
N GLY A 389 -6.15 8.06 -6.97
CA GLY A 389 -6.24 6.61 -6.88
C GLY A 389 -7.59 6.06 -7.31
N PHE A 390 -7.84 4.82 -6.92
CA PHE A 390 -9.01 4.03 -7.33
C PHE A 390 -9.92 3.80 -6.12
N HIS A 391 -11.23 4.00 -6.28
CA HIS A 391 -12.22 3.51 -5.32
C HIS A 391 -13.26 2.63 -6.00
N LYS A 392 -13.53 1.47 -5.41
CA LYS A 392 -14.64 0.59 -5.78
C LYS A 392 -15.44 0.20 -4.55
N ALA A 393 -16.69 0.61 -4.51
CA ALA A 393 -17.67 0.11 -3.55
C ALA A 393 -18.29 -1.20 -4.07
N LEU A 394 -18.27 -2.23 -3.22
CA LEU A 394 -18.80 -3.55 -3.51
C LEU A 394 -20.11 -3.76 -2.77
N ASP A 395 -21.13 -4.22 -3.50
CA ASP A 395 -22.38 -4.69 -2.89
C ASP A 395 -22.21 -6.12 -2.33
N ASP A 396 -21.22 -6.86 -2.81
CA ASP A 396 -20.91 -8.22 -2.40
C ASP A 396 -19.40 -8.46 -2.39
N VAL A 397 -18.84 -8.95 -1.28
CA VAL A 397 -17.40 -9.34 -1.20
C VAL A 397 -17.04 -10.45 -2.18
N ALA A 398 -18.01 -11.20 -2.70
CA ALA A 398 -17.77 -12.14 -3.79
C ALA A 398 -17.28 -11.45 -5.09
N ASP A 399 -17.44 -10.14 -5.21
CA ASP A 399 -16.98 -9.33 -6.35
C ASP A 399 -15.63 -8.64 -6.07
N LEU A 400 -15.05 -8.85 -4.88
CA LEU A 400 -13.73 -8.36 -4.50
C LEU A 400 -12.64 -8.84 -5.46
N HIS A 401 -12.75 -10.06 -5.96
CA HIS A 401 -11.78 -10.62 -6.91
C HIS A 401 -11.72 -9.79 -8.20
N GLU A 402 -12.87 -9.42 -8.77
CA GLU A 402 -12.94 -8.60 -9.99
C GLU A 402 -12.42 -7.17 -9.73
N ALA A 403 -12.80 -6.58 -8.59
CA ALA A 403 -12.34 -5.25 -8.21
C ALA A 403 -10.82 -5.19 -7.99
N LEU A 404 -10.23 -6.22 -7.38
CA LEU A 404 -8.78 -6.35 -7.24
C LEU A 404 -8.13 -6.49 -8.62
N GLN A 405 -8.69 -7.27 -9.55
CA GLN A 405 -8.15 -7.35 -10.91
C GLN A 405 -8.18 -6.02 -11.66
N GLU A 406 -9.27 -5.25 -11.56
CA GLU A 406 -9.38 -3.90 -12.11
C GLU A 406 -8.31 -2.97 -11.51
N LEU A 407 -8.18 -2.96 -10.19
CA LEU A 407 -7.19 -2.17 -9.46
C LEU A 407 -5.76 -2.53 -9.87
N LEU A 408 -5.42 -3.82 -9.95
CA LEU A 408 -4.07 -4.26 -10.33
C LEU A 408 -3.74 -3.88 -11.77
N ALA A 409 -4.72 -3.87 -12.68
CA ALA A 409 -4.54 -3.36 -14.02
C ALA A 409 -4.29 -1.83 -14.02
N ASP A 410 -5.00 -1.09 -13.18
CA ASP A 410 -4.83 0.35 -13.01
C ASP A 410 -3.45 0.70 -12.44
N ILE A 411 -3.02 0.05 -11.35
CA ILE A 411 -1.68 0.19 -10.77
C ILE A 411 -0.60 -0.05 -11.83
N LYS A 412 -0.73 -1.11 -12.63
CA LYS A 412 0.23 -1.42 -13.71
C LYS A 412 0.26 -0.35 -14.81
N ASN A 413 -0.84 0.37 -15.04
CA ASN A 413 -0.91 1.47 -16.01
C ASN A 413 -0.39 2.79 -15.45
N MET A 414 -0.57 3.04 -14.14
CA MET A 414 -0.08 4.24 -13.44
C MET A 414 1.42 4.19 -13.16
N SER A 415 1.97 2.99 -13.01
CA SER A 415 3.39 2.76 -12.73
C SER A 415 4.28 3.44 -13.78
N LYS A 416 5.27 4.24 -13.35
CA LYS A 416 6.21 4.91 -14.25
C LYS A 416 6.92 3.86 -15.15
N PRO A 417 6.95 4.05 -16.48
CA PRO A 417 7.60 3.10 -17.36
C PRO A 417 9.10 3.03 -17.06
N ALA A 418 9.69 1.84 -17.15
CA ALA A 418 11.15 1.72 -17.06
C ALA A 418 11.79 2.36 -18.30
N ILE A 419 12.54 3.44 -18.08
CA ILE A 419 13.28 4.16 -19.14
C ILE A 419 14.77 3.84 -19.00
N GLY A 420 15.37 3.28 -20.05
CA GLY A 420 16.80 3.00 -20.12
C GLY A 420 17.52 3.90 -21.13
N TYR A 421 18.83 4.10 -20.89
CA TYR A 421 19.70 4.94 -21.72
C TYR A 421 21.01 4.20 -22.02
N ASN A 422 21.50 4.30 -23.26
CA ASN A 422 22.86 3.91 -23.63
C ASN A 422 23.50 5.01 -24.47
N VAL A 423 24.72 5.39 -24.11
CA VAL A 423 25.49 6.44 -24.78
C VAL A 423 26.65 5.82 -25.56
N LEU A 424 26.64 6.03 -26.87
CA LEU A 424 27.72 5.68 -27.78
C LEU A 424 28.40 6.95 -28.26
N THR A 425 29.68 7.13 -27.93
CA THR A 425 30.46 8.27 -28.43
C THR A 425 31.16 7.91 -29.73
N ALA A 426 31.14 8.82 -30.70
CA ALA A 426 31.83 8.65 -31.98
C ALA A 426 32.74 9.85 -32.27
N SER A 427 33.87 9.56 -32.93
CA SER A 427 34.73 10.58 -33.49
C SER A 427 34.22 11.01 -34.86
N SER A 428 34.16 12.32 -35.07
CA SER A 428 33.84 12.94 -36.37
C SER A 428 34.85 12.56 -37.47
N SER A 429 36.05 12.08 -37.10
CA SER A 429 37.10 11.63 -38.02
C SER A 429 37.10 10.13 -38.31
N GLY A 430 36.17 9.35 -37.72
CA GLY A 430 36.11 7.90 -37.84
C GLY A 430 37.27 7.14 -37.17
N HIS A 431 38.19 7.86 -36.50
CA HIS A 431 39.29 7.26 -35.75
C HIS A 431 38.93 7.16 -34.26
N PRO A 432 39.03 5.96 -33.65
CA PRO A 432 38.58 5.72 -32.27
C PRO A 432 39.44 6.40 -31.18
N ILE A 433 40.52 7.10 -31.54
CA ILE A 433 41.48 7.74 -30.61
C ILE A 433 41.39 9.28 -30.67
N ASN A 434 40.59 9.84 -31.58
CA ASN A 434 40.40 11.28 -31.70
C ASN A 434 39.32 11.79 -30.74
N THR A 435 39.25 13.11 -30.56
CA THR A 435 38.19 13.75 -29.78
C THR A 435 36.82 13.31 -30.30
N THR A 436 36.04 12.71 -29.41
CA THR A 436 34.66 12.32 -29.69
C THR A 436 33.80 13.56 -29.63
N ASP A 437 33.50 14.16 -30.78
CA ASP A 437 32.68 15.37 -30.84
C ASP A 437 31.17 15.03 -30.92
N GLU A 438 30.83 13.77 -31.21
CA GLU A 438 29.46 13.31 -31.38
C GLU A 438 29.14 12.20 -30.38
N ALA A 439 27.90 12.19 -29.89
CA ALA A 439 27.37 11.14 -29.05
C ALA A 439 25.97 10.75 -29.53
N PHE A 440 25.68 9.46 -29.48
CA PHE A 440 24.38 8.89 -29.78
C PHE A 440 23.82 8.30 -28.50
N VAL A 441 22.69 8.84 -28.06
CA VAL A 441 21.98 8.35 -26.89
C VAL A 441 20.79 7.56 -27.40
N ASN A 442 20.77 6.26 -27.15
CA ASN A 442 19.59 5.44 -27.34
C ASN A 442 18.75 5.53 -26.07
N ILE A 443 17.49 5.92 -26.20
CA ILE A 443 16.53 6.04 -25.11
C ILE A 443 15.40 5.06 -25.41
N TRP A 444 15.06 4.21 -24.46
CA TRP A 444 13.98 3.24 -24.63
C TRP A 444 13.10 3.16 -23.39
N GLU A 445 11.83 2.86 -23.60
CA GLU A 445 10.84 2.60 -22.56
C GLU A 445 10.12 1.27 -22.81
N MET A 446 9.71 0.61 -21.74
CA MET A 446 8.78 -0.53 -21.83
C MET A 446 7.35 -0.02 -21.70
N LYS A 447 6.52 -0.26 -22.71
CA LYS A 447 5.10 0.09 -22.71
C LYS A 447 4.26 -1.07 -23.24
N ALA A 448 3.25 -1.48 -22.48
CA ALA A 448 2.36 -2.59 -22.82
C ALA A 448 3.10 -3.88 -23.25
N GLY A 449 4.20 -4.21 -22.58
CA GLY A 449 5.02 -5.40 -22.88
C GLY A 449 5.91 -5.30 -24.12
N HIS A 450 6.00 -4.12 -24.76
CA HIS A 450 6.87 -3.86 -25.90
C HIS A 450 7.91 -2.79 -25.57
N TRP A 451 9.13 -2.97 -26.09
CA TRP A 451 10.17 -1.95 -26.03
C TRP A 451 9.96 -0.93 -27.15
N PHE A 452 9.76 0.32 -26.78
CA PHE A 452 9.79 1.47 -27.66
C PHE A 452 11.08 2.22 -27.41
N GLY A 453 11.67 2.81 -28.45
CA GLY A 453 12.86 3.61 -28.25
C GLY A 453 13.27 4.35 -29.50
N ASN A 454 14.13 5.35 -29.30
CA ASN A 454 14.62 6.22 -30.35
C ASN A 454 16.11 6.52 -30.14
N LEU A 455 16.84 6.65 -31.26
CA LEU A 455 18.25 6.98 -31.26
C LEU A 455 18.41 8.49 -31.48
N LYS A 456 19.04 9.17 -30.54
CA LYS A 456 19.16 10.63 -30.53
C LYS A 456 20.61 11.05 -30.63
N LYS A 457 20.88 12.09 -31.41
CA LYS A 457 22.23 12.61 -31.61
C LYS A 457 22.47 13.86 -30.76
N PHE A 458 23.60 13.87 -30.07
CA PHE A 458 24.11 14.95 -29.24
C PHE A 458 25.56 15.28 -29.62
N LYS A 459 26.05 16.40 -29.12
CA LYS A 459 27.45 16.81 -29.22
C LYS A 459 28.13 16.64 -27.86
N VAL A 460 29.41 16.31 -27.85
CA VAL A 460 30.23 16.42 -26.64
C VAL A 460 30.94 17.77 -26.66
N ASN A 461 30.77 18.58 -25.62
CA ASN A 461 31.44 19.88 -25.53
C ASN A 461 32.90 19.73 -25.03
N GLU A 462 33.65 20.83 -24.97
CA GLU A 462 35.05 20.85 -24.53
C GLU A 462 35.25 20.41 -23.07
N LYS A 463 34.19 20.42 -22.26
CA LYS A 463 34.18 19.94 -20.88
C LYS A 463 33.86 18.45 -20.76
N GLY A 464 33.52 17.79 -21.87
CA GLY A 464 33.10 16.39 -21.88
C GLY A 464 31.61 16.17 -21.61
N GLU A 465 30.80 17.23 -21.60
CA GLU A 465 29.36 17.15 -21.32
C GLU A 465 28.57 16.91 -22.62
N LEU A 466 27.50 16.11 -22.51
CA LEU A 466 26.53 15.93 -23.60
C LEU A 466 25.67 17.17 -23.74
N VAL A 467 25.62 17.74 -24.94
CA VAL A 467 24.81 18.92 -25.26
C VAL A 467 23.98 18.72 -26.52
N GLY A 468 22.74 19.18 -26.49
CA GLY A 468 21.81 19.21 -27.61
C GLY A 468 21.98 20.44 -28.49
N LYS A 469 20.92 20.80 -29.24
CA LYS A 469 20.86 22.05 -29.99
C LYS A 469 21.09 23.25 -29.06
N ASN A 470 21.70 24.30 -29.61
CA ASN A 470 22.00 25.54 -28.88
C ASN A 470 22.85 25.35 -27.61
N ASN A 471 23.66 24.28 -27.55
CA ASN A 471 24.46 23.91 -26.36
C ASN A 471 23.63 23.70 -25.08
N GLN A 472 22.36 23.29 -25.20
CA GLN A 472 21.57 22.89 -24.04
C GLN A 472 22.14 21.61 -23.42
N PRO A 473 22.43 21.57 -22.10
CA PRO A 473 23.00 20.39 -21.47
C PRO A 473 21.98 19.25 -21.41
N PHE A 474 22.41 18.03 -21.73
CA PHE A 474 21.57 16.84 -21.65
C PHE A 474 21.14 16.52 -20.22
N LEU A 475 22.00 16.81 -19.24
CA LEU A 475 21.70 16.67 -17.83
C LEU A 475 21.43 18.03 -17.18
N SER A 476 20.51 18.05 -16.23
CA SER A 476 20.25 19.16 -15.30
C SER A 476 21.31 19.17 -14.18
N ASP A 477 21.30 20.23 -13.37
CA ASP A 477 22.27 20.39 -12.26
C ASP A 477 22.13 19.31 -11.17
N ASP A 478 20.94 18.70 -11.06
CA ASP A 478 20.63 17.55 -10.18
C ASP A 478 21.02 16.19 -10.79
N GLY A 479 21.61 16.20 -11.98
CA GLY A 479 22.02 15.00 -12.73
C GLY A 479 20.91 14.37 -13.57
N SER A 480 19.65 14.81 -13.45
CA SER A 480 18.51 14.26 -14.19
C SER A 480 18.59 14.61 -15.68
N VAL A 481 17.88 13.88 -16.55
CA VAL A 481 17.82 14.26 -17.97
C VAL A 481 17.01 15.54 -18.12
N ASN A 482 17.62 16.55 -18.71
CA ASN A 482 17.01 17.85 -18.90
C ASN A 482 15.81 17.76 -19.86
N PRO A 483 14.57 18.01 -19.38
CA PRO A 483 13.36 17.85 -20.18
C PRO A 483 13.26 18.88 -21.30
N ASN A 484 14.03 19.97 -21.24
CA ASN A 484 14.01 21.06 -22.21
C ASN A 484 15.05 20.91 -23.32
N THR A 485 15.86 19.85 -23.28
CA THR A 485 16.94 19.66 -24.25
C THR A 485 16.39 19.12 -25.57
N THR A 486 16.83 19.72 -26.68
CA THR A 486 16.50 19.25 -28.03
C THR A 486 17.69 18.51 -28.64
N SER A 487 17.47 17.29 -29.14
CA SER A 487 18.48 16.52 -29.87
C SER A 487 18.83 17.18 -31.21
N LEU A 488 20.01 16.87 -31.76
CA LEU A 488 20.49 17.49 -33.00
C LEU A 488 19.63 17.10 -34.22
N TRP A 489 18.95 15.95 -34.17
CA TRP A 489 18.12 15.43 -35.26
C TRP A 489 16.66 15.88 -35.17
N SER A 490 16.17 16.27 -33.99
CA SER A 490 14.77 16.68 -33.80
C SER A 490 14.53 18.15 -34.12
N GLY A 491 13.33 18.47 -34.62
CA GLY A 491 12.83 19.85 -34.74
C GLY A 491 12.20 20.39 -33.45
N GLU A 492 11.88 19.50 -32.51
CA GLU A 492 11.09 19.72 -31.28
C GLU A 492 11.90 19.26 -30.05
N VAL A 493 11.52 19.72 -28.86
CA VAL A 493 12.14 19.27 -27.60
C VAL A 493 11.88 17.78 -27.41
N ASP A 494 12.95 16.98 -27.37
CA ASP A 494 12.85 15.53 -27.39
C ASP A 494 13.93 14.82 -26.54
N GLY A 495 14.82 15.55 -25.88
CA GLY A 495 16.01 14.98 -25.22
C GLY A 495 15.70 13.95 -24.14
N HIS A 496 14.57 14.09 -23.44
CA HIS A 496 14.08 13.14 -22.45
C HIS A 496 13.17 12.04 -23.04
N SER A 497 12.60 12.26 -24.22
CA SER A 497 11.55 11.40 -24.77
C SER A 497 12.12 10.10 -25.38
N PRO A 498 11.58 8.92 -25.05
CA PRO A 498 11.87 7.66 -25.76
C PRO A 498 11.29 7.63 -27.19
N THR A 499 10.39 8.55 -27.51
CA THR A 499 9.75 8.70 -28.83
C THR A 499 10.29 9.89 -29.60
#